data_AF-A0A0F8YZY2-F1
#
_entry.id   AF-A0A0F8YZY2-F1
#
_cell.length_a   1.000
_cell.length_b   1.000
_cell.length_c   1.000
_cell.angle_alpha   90.00
_cell.angle_beta   90.00
_cell.angle_gamma   90.00
#
_symmetry.space_group_name_H-M   'P 1'
#
loop_
_entity.id
_entity.type
_entity.pdbx_description
1 polymer ?
#
loop_
_entity_poly.entity_id
_entity_poly.type
_entity_poly.pdbx_seq_one_letter_code
_entity_poly.pdbx_strand_id
1 'polypeptide(L)'
;LNSLSISNWSTGGPDVEIVTPCACDTDTDLKGRIPIIGTAKGDNFGKYDIYVCPSDLDTSDLYNWVKIAEGSNLVNNDVLGYWDTSSFPNGYYHMAVVVFNDLGYPEGVPSNWFKVITKELYIGGTKVYEGLGYFPVVGDLKANTFHYTAEPDISVPWAGQFPFELRRIYNNNRRFYRKPLYNGWTHNNQITLTEDCRYNWESVDSGPFLVPAWDDNMLGIGYIWVQYPDGSKRLFRDTSGNYDYSTVTYTPWPDDNTGDYIERQSYEDFLTVTEIYYTLYTRDGKKLDFSINGLNIPWGGSYGSTGWNVEVGINSMTDRFGNRLNYNWRYRSGSPVAVTSVSNGDLQIAFTLNGSDE
;
A
#
# COMPACT_ATOMS: atom_id res chain seq x y z
N LEU A 1 16.30 -6.32 -43.20
CA LEU A 1 14.95 -6.23 -43.79
C LEU A 1 13.99 -6.39 -42.61
N ASN A 2 13.67 -5.27 -41.94
CA ASN A 2 13.27 -5.31 -40.52
C ASN A 2 11.76 -5.23 -40.27
N SER A 3 10.93 -5.26 -41.31
CA SER A 3 9.76 -6.13 -41.45
C SER A 3 8.92 -5.71 -42.66
N LEU A 4 8.39 -6.69 -43.39
CA LEU A 4 7.22 -6.52 -44.23
C LEU A 4 6.43 -7.81 -44.07
N SER A 5 5.38 -7.78 -43.24
CA SER A 5 4.42 -8.87 -43.14
C SER A 5 3.06 -8.36 -43.59
N ILE A 6 2.68 -8.75 -44.81
CA ILE A 6 1.26 -8.83 -45.16
C ILE A 6 0.84 -10.23 -44.77
N SER A 7 0.44 -10.41 -43.51
CA SER A 7 -0.34 -11.58 -43.09
C SER A 7 -1.81 -11.18 -43.06
N ASN A 8 -2.65 -12.07 -43.57
CA ASN A 8 -4.10 -11.96 -43.48
C ASN A 8 -4.52 -11.67 -42.05
N TRP A 9 -5.49 -10.76 -41.92
CA TRP A 9 -6.04 -10.26 -40.67
C TRP A 9 -6.38 -11.44 -39.75
N SER A 10 -5.72 -11.52 -38.59
CA SER A 10 -6.23 -12.33 -37.50
C SER A 10 -7.26 -11.46 -36.79
N THR A 11 -8.47 -11.92 -36.52
CA THR A 11 -9.44 -11.14 -35.72
C THR A 11 -9.11 -11.15 -34.23
N GLY A 12 -7.86 -11.46 -33.87
CA GLY A 12 -7.42 -11.55 -32.49
C GLY A 12 -7.08 -10.16 -31.98
N GLY A 13 -7.79 -9.69 -30.97
CA GLY A 13 -7.42 -8.47 -30.26
C GLY A 13 -5.98 -8.52 -29.69
N PRO A 14 -5.49 -7.42 -29.12
CA PRO A 14 -4.14 -7.36 -28.57
C PRO A 14 -3.89 -8.50 -27.58
N ASP A 15 -2.77 -9.19 -27.76
CA ASP A 15 -2.29 -10.23 -26.85
C ASP A 15 -1.08 -9.70 -26.09
N VAL A 16 -1.30 -9.51 -24.79
CA VAL A 16 -0.35 -8.92 -23.87
C VAL A 16 -0.15 -9.88 -22.72
N GLU A 17 1.08 -10.13 -22.31
CA GLU A 17 1.40 -10.97 -21.16
C GLU A 17 2.74 -10.54 -20.56
N ILE A 18 2.88 -10.60 -19.24
CA ILE A 18 4.18 -10.53 -18.57
C ILE A 18 4.40 -11.85 -17.85
N VAL A 19 5.51 -12.50 -18.19
CA VAL A 19 5.97 -13.77 -17.61
C VAL A 19 6.92 -13.51 -16.44
N THR A 20 7.84 -12.54 -16.57
CA THR A 20 8.88 -12.22 -15.57
C THR A 20 9.08 -10.70 -15.47
N PRO A 21 9.35 -10.11 -14.28
CA PRO A 21 9.51 -10.75 -12.97
C PRO A 21 8.24 -11.47 -12.48
N CYS A 22 8.41 -12.52 -11.67
CA CYS A 22 7.34 -13.19 -10.94
C CYS A 22 7.73 -13.20 -9.45
N ALA A 23 6.80 -12.89 -8.55
CA ALA A 23 7.10 -12.93 -7.11
C ALA A 23 7.21 -14.36 -6.56
N CYS A 24 6.56 -15.32 -7.23
CA CYS A 24 6.29 -16.65 -6.67
C CYS A 24 7.44 -17.65 -6.70
N ASP A 25 8.46 -17.48 -7.54
CA ASP A 25 9.44 -18.56 -7.69
C ASP A 25 10.51 -18.53 -6.58
N THR A 26 10.69 -17.41 -5.88
CA THR A 26 11.68 -17.31 -4.78
C THR A 26 11.44 -16.23 -3.72
N ASP A 27 10.42 -15.36 -3.79
CA ASP A 27 10.31 -14.13 -2.96
C ASP A 27 11.61 -13.29 -2.95
N THR A 28 12.53 -13.52 -3.89
CA THR A 28 13.80 -12.81 -3.90
C THR A 28 13.54 -11.38 -4.31
N ASP A 29 14.01 -10.48 -3.48
CA ASP A 29 13.92 -9.06 -3.74
C ASP A 29 14.52 -8.69 -5.11
N LEU A 30 13.81 -7.86 -5.88
CA LEU A 30 14.31 -7.34 -7.13
C LEU A 30 15.28 -6.18 -6.89
N LYS A 31 16.50 -6.28 -7.43
CA LYS A 31 17.56 -5.26 -7.32
C LYS A 31 18.30 -5.03 -8.63
N GLY A 32 18.57 -3.77 -8.94
CA GLY A 32 19.26 -3.34 -10.15
C GLY A 32 18.38 -3.33 -11.40
N ARG A 33 18.96 -3.69 -12.54
CA ARG A 33 18.27 -3.69 -13.84
C ARG A 33 17.69 -5.06 -14.13
N ILE A 34 16.37 -5.18 -14.07
CA ILE A 34 15.64 -6.44 -14.22
C ILE A 34 15.01 -6.52 -15.62
N PRO A 35 15.23 -7.59 -16.40
CA PRO A 35 14.52 -7.78 -17.67
C PRO A 35 13.04 -8.08 -17.40
N ILE A 36 12.16 -7.44 -18.18
CA ILE A 36 10.72 -7.73 -18.20
C ILE A 36 10.47 -8.61 -19.42
N ILE A 37 10.08 -9.86 -19.19
CA ILE A 37 9.86 -10.86 -20.24
C ILE A 37 8.36 -11.05 -20.40
N GLY A 38 7.89 -11.07 -21.65
CA GLY A 38 6.47 -11.22 -21.94
C GLY A 38 6.14 -11.19 -23.43
N THR A 39 4.87 -10.96 -23.72
CA THR A 39 4.32 -10.87 -25.06
C THR A 39 3.63 -9.53 -25.23
N ALA A 40 3.89 -8.86 -26.36
CA ALA A 40 3.19 -7.67 -26.80
C ALA A 40 3.00 -7.77 -28.32
N LYS A 41 1.78 -8.10 -28.73
CA LYS A 41 1.38 -8.17 -30.14
C LYS A 41 -0.09 -7.77 -30.28
N GLY A 42 -0.49 -7.35 -31.47
CA GLY A 42 -1.85 -6.95 -31.77
C GLY A 42 -2.01 -6.62 -33.26
N ASP A 43 -3.24 -6.48 -33.70
CA ASP A 43 -3.52 -5.97 -35.05
C ASP A 43 -3.09 -4.50 -35.12
N ASN A 44 -2.57 -4.07 -36.29
CA ASN A 44 -2.07 -2.71 -36.47
C ASN A 44 -1.11 -2.26 -35.36
N PHE A 45 -0.29 -3.16 -34.82
CA PHE A 45 0.59 -2.85 -33.70
C PHE A 45 1.51 -1.66 -34.01
N GLY A 46 1.40 -0.59 -33.21
CA GLY A 46 2.25 0.58 -33.30
C GLY A 46 3.39 0.54 -32.28
N LYS A 47 3.03 0.38 -31.00
CA LYS A 47 3.99 0.32 -29.89
C LYS A 47 3.38 -0.29 -28.64
N TYR A 48 4.20 -0.48 -27.61
CA TYR A 48 3.75 -0.75 -26.26
C TYR A 48 4.54 0.10 -25.26
N ASP A 49 3.88 0.43 -24.16
CA ASP A 49 4.47 1.09 -23.02
C ASP A 49 4.33 0.17 -21.79
N ILE A 50 5.35 0.14 -20.94
CA ILE A 50 5.34 -0.61 -19.67
C ILE A 50 5.28 0.39 -18.51
N TYR A 51 4.38 0.15 -17.59
CA TYR A 51 4.14 0.98 -16.41
C TYR A 51 4.29 0.18 -15.11
N VAL A 52 4.64 0.89 -14.05
CA VAL A 52 4.57 0.38 -12.67
C VAL A 52 3.78 1.34 -11.78
N CYS A 53 3.11 0.81 -10.77
CA CYS A 53 2.37 1.56 -9.76
C CYS A 53 2.73 1.00 -8.37
N PRO A 54 3.16 1.80 -7.38
CA PRO A 54 3.27 1.35 -6.00
C PRO A 54 1.97 0.67 -5.54
N SER A 55 2.08 -0.43 -4.79
CA SER A 55 0.93 -1.26 -4.38
C SER A 55 -0.02 -0.57 -3.40
N ASP A 56 0.46 0.48 -2.74
CA ASP A 56 -0.30 1.30 -1.80
C ASP A 56 -0.91 2.55 -2.47
N LEU A 57 -0.88 2.62 -3.81
CA LEU A 57 -1.58 3.63 -4.59
C LEU A 57 -2.75 3.03 -5.37
N ASP A 58 -3.79 3.84 -5.59
CA ASP A 58 -4.99 3.46 -6.35
C ASP A 58 -4.62 3.15 -7.82
N THR A 59 -4.73 1.88 -8.21
CA THR A 59 -4.40 1.41 -9.57
C THR A 59 -5.41 1.88 -10.62
N SER A 60 -6.60 2.35 -10.22
CA SER A 60 -7.58 2.93 -11.14
C SER A 60 -7.22 4.35 -11.56
N ASP A 61 -6.37 5.03 -10.79
CA ASP A 61 -5.90 6.38 -11.07
C ASP A 61 -4.63 6.34 -11.94
N LEU A 62 -4.79 6.70 -13.22
CA LEU A 62 -3.71 6.69 -14.22
C LEU A 62 -2.52 7.56 -13.84
N TYR A 63 -2.72 8.54 -12.97
CA TYR A 63 -1.67 9.42 -12.50
C TYR A 63 -0.69 8.75 -11.53
N ASN A 64 -1.05 7.60 -10.96
CA ASN A 64 -0.19 6.80 -10.08
C ASN A 64 0.75 5.88 -10.86
N TRP A 65 0.48 5.65 -12.16
CA TRP A 65 1.30 4.80 -13.01
C TRP A 65 2.50 5.55 -13.59
N VAL A 66 3.67 4.94 -13.50
CA VAL A 66 4.95 5.48 -13.97
C VAL A 66 5.45 4.63 -15.12
N LYS A 67 5.63 5.24 -16.29
CA LYS A 67 6.20 4.57 -17.45
C LYS A 67 7.68 4.27 -17.19
N ILE A 68 8.09 3.02 -17.41
CA ILE A 68 9.47 2.55 -17.19
C ILE A 68 10.15 2.03 -18.46
N ALA A 69 9.39 1.64 -19.48
CA ALA A 69 9.94 1.19 -20.76
C ALA A 69 8.92 1.40 -21.88
N GLU A 70 9.39 1.33 -23.11
CA GLU A 70 8.58 1.29 -24.33
C GLU A 70 9.29 0.47 -25.41
N GLY A 71 8.51 -0.03 -26.36
CA GLY A 71 9.01 -0.66 -27.57
C GLY A 71 8.03 -0.56 -28.73
N SER A 72 8.53 -0.68 -29.96
CA SER A 72 7.74 -0.57 -31.19
C SER A 72 7.74 -1.84 -32.04
N ASN A 73 8.41 -2.90 -31.57
CA ASN A 73 8.43 -4.19 -32.24
C ASN A 73 7.47 -5.16 -31.55
N LEU A 74 6.89 -6.07 -32.33
CA LEU A 74 6.17 -7.22 -31.79
C LEU A 74 7.14 -8.05 -30.94
N VAL A 75 6.68 -8.45 -29.75
CA VAL A 75 7.44 -9.29 -28.81
C VAL A 75 6.60 -10.51 -28.48
N ASN A 76 7.20 -11.71 -28.50
CA ASN A 76 6.51 -12.96 -28.19
C ASN A 76 7.35 -13.81 -27.24
N ASN A 77 6.99 -13.82 -25.96
CA ASN A 77 7.73 -14.45 -24.87
C ASN A 77 9.23 -14.10 -24.86
N ASP A 78 9.53 -12.81 -25.00
CA ASP A 78 10.90 -12.27 -25.04
C ASP A 78 10.96 -10.96 -24.23
N VAL A 79 12.11 -10.29 -24.21
CA VAL A 79 12.33 -9.08 -23.44
C VAL A 79 11.51 -7.92 -24.00
N LEU A 80 10.49 -7.51 -23.24
CA LEU A 80 9.70 -6.30 -23.47
C LEU A 80 10.48 -5.04 -23.06
N GLY A 81 11.36 -5.15 -22.07
CA GLY A 81 12.11 -4.00 -21.59
C GLY A 81 12.93 -4.32 -20.38
N TYR A 82 13.45 -3.26 -19.74
CA TYR A 82 14.21 -3.39 -18.51
C TYR A 82 13.65 -2.43 -17.47
N TRP A 83 13.41 -2.94 -16.26
CA TRP A 83 13.06 -2.14 -15.11
C TRP A 83 14.33 -1.83 -14.31
N ASP A 84 14.75 -0.56 -14.32
CA ASP A 84 15.82 -0.09 -13.45
C ASP A 84 15.29 0.26 -12.06
N THR A 85 15.39 -0.72 -11.17
CA THR A 85 14.86 -0.63 -9.81
C THR A 85 15.66 0.30 -8.91
N SER A 86 16.89 0.71 -9.26
CA SER A 86 17.70 1.60 -8.40
C SER A 86 17.09 2.99 -8.26
N SER A 87 16.26 3.36 -9.23
CA SER A 87 15.51 4.58 -9.14
C SER A 87 14.30 4.42 -8.20
N PHE A 88 13.72 3.24 -8.03
CA PHE A 88 12.46 3.07 -7.29
C PHE A 88 12.67 2.92 -5.78
N PRO A 89 11.78 3.45 -4.94
CA PRO A 89 11.73 3.15 -3.50
C PRO A 89 11.66 1.63 -3.23
N ASN A 90 12.00 1.23 -2.00
CA ASN A 90 11.70 -0.14 -1.59
C ASN A 90 10.20 -0.30 -1.35
N GLY A 91 9.64 -1.44 -1.75
CA GLY A 91 8.21 -1.72 -1.60
C GLY A 91 7.68 -2.66 -2.67
N TYR A 92 6.37 -2.88 -2.63
CA TYR A 92 5.65 -3.69 -3.61
C TYR A 92 5.08 -2.81 -4.71
N TYR A 93 5.10 -3.33 -5.94
CA TYR A 93 4.61 -2.63 -7.13
C TYR A 93 3.71 -3.52 -7.98
N HIS A 94 2.67 -2.94 -8.56
CA HIS A 94 1.98 -3.47 -9.73
C HIS A 94 2.76 -3.13 -11.00
N MET A 95 2.64 -3.99 -12.00
CA MET A 95 3.17 -3.75 -13.35
C MET A 95 2.07 -3.98 -14.37
N ALA A 96 2.07 -3.16 -15.42
CA ALA A 96 1.12 -3.26 -16.52
C ALA A 96 1.78 -2.94 -17.85
N VAL A 97 1.24 -3.50 -18.92
CA VAL A 97 1.62 -3.21 -20.30
C VAL A 97 0.41 -2.67 -21.04
N VAL A 98 0.64 -1.62 -21.81
CA VAL A 98 -0.36 -0.98 -22.67
C VAL A 98 0.13 -1.10 -24.10
N VAL A 99 -0.65 -1.74 -24.97
CA VAL A 99 -0.37 -1.83 -26.41
C VAL A 99 -1.17 -0.73 -27.13
N PHE A 100 -0.50 -0.07 -28.07
CA PHE A 100 -1.06 0.95 -28.92
C PHE A 100 -1.05 0.45 -30.36
N ASN A 101 -2.09 0.78 -31.10
CA ASN A 101 -2.08 0.61 -32.54
C ASN A 101 -1.20 1.67 -33.25
N ASP A 102 -1.08 1.54 -34.57
CA ASP A 102 -0.30 2.38 -35.46
C ASP A 102 -0.82 3.81 -35.57
N LEU A 103 -2.08 4.04 -35.20
CA LEU A 103 -2.68 5.36 -35.02
C LEU A 103 -2.38 5.98 -33.63
N GLY A 104 -1.71 5.24 -32.74
CA GLY A 104 -1.35 5.68 -31.39
C GLY A 104 -2.48 5.60 -30.38
N TYR A 105 -3.60 4.94 -30.70
CA TYR A 105 -4.67 4.67 -29.74
C TYR A 105 -4.34 3.41 -28.93
N PRO A 106 -4.56 3.42 -27.60
CA PRO A 106 -4.45 2.20 -26.81
C PRO A 106 -5.51 1.21 -27.27
N GLU A 107 -5.11 -0.03 -27.56
CA GLU A 107 -6.06 -1.08 -27.91
C GLU A 107 -6.72 -1.64 -26.64
N GLY A 108 -8.06 -1.70 -26.60
CA GLY A 108 -8.83 -2.18 -25.42
C GLY A 108 -9.75 -1.16 -24.72
N VAL A 109 -10.16 -0.09 -25.40
CA VAL A 109 -11.08 0.94 -24.85
C VAL A 109 -12.50 0.40 -24.64
N PRO A 110 -13.20 0.72 -23.52
CA PRO A 110 -12.85 1.72 -22.49
C PRO A 110 -12.38 1.17 -21.13
N SER A 111 -12.54 -0.13 -20.83
CA SER A 111 -12.30 -0.64 -19.47
C SER A 111 -10.97 -1.37 -19.28
N ASN A 112 -10.22 -1.65 -20.36
CA ASN A 112 -9.07 -2.57 -20.31
C ASN A 112 -7.78 -1.92 -20.88
N TRP A 113 -7.61 -0.60 -20.72
CA TRP A 113 -6.40 0.11 -21.19
C TRP A 113 -5.11 -0.48 -20.63
N PHE A 114 -5.18 -1.10 -19.45
CA PHE A 114 -4.06 -1.79 -18.82
C PHE A 114 -4.39 -3.27 -18.74
N LYS A 115 -3.56 -4.11 -19.34
CA LYS A 115 -3.49 -5.49 -18.87
C LYS A 115 -2.56 -5.49 -17.67
N VAL A 116 -3.16 -5.30 -16.49
CA VAL A 116 -2.44 -5.47 -15.23
C VAL A 116 -2.18 -6.96 -15.05
N ILE A 117 -0.99 -7.29 -14.60
CA ILE A 117 -0.64 -8.68 -14.32
C ILE A 117 -1.57 -9.18 -13.23
N THR A 118 -2.33 -10.24 -13.51
CA THR A 118 -3.02 -11.01 -12.48
C THR A 118 -2.21 -12.26 -12.16
N LYS A 119 -2.21 -12.66 -10.89
CA LYS A 119 -1.56 -13.86 -10.39
C LYS A 119 -2.59 -14.70 -9.67
N GLU A 120 -2.56 -15.99 -9.98
CA GLU A 120 -3.29 -17.01 -9.25
C GLU A 120 -2.30 -17.72 -8.32
N LEU A 121 -2.64 -17.81 -7.03
CA LEU A 121 -1.88 -18.60 -6.05
C LEU A 121 -2.63 -19.90 -5.79
N TYR A 122 -1.91 -21.02 -5.84
CA TYR A 122 -2.44 -22.33 -5.54
C TYR A 122 -1.72 -22.91 -4.32
N ILE A 123 -2.48 -23.38 -3.33
CA ILE A 123 -1.97 -24.15 -2.18
C ILE A 123 -2.56 -25.55 -2.26
N GLY A 124 -1.71 -26.58 -2.31
CA GLY A 124 -2.16 -27.98 -2.42
C GLY A 124 -2.96 -28.29 -3.69
N GLY A 125 -2.77 -27.51 -4.76
CA GLY A 125 -3.54 -27.64 -6.02
C GLY A 125 -4.88 -26.90 -6.03
N THR A 126 -5.26 -26.22 -4.95
CA THR A 126 -6.47 -25.38 -4.88
C THR A 126 -6.11 -23.91 -5.03
N LYS A 127 -6.80 -23.19 -5.91
CA LYS A 127 -6.65 -21.73 -6.05
C LYS A 127 -7.14 -21.05 -4.77
N VAL A 128 -6.24 -20.39 -4.06
CA VAL A 128 -6.54 -19.67 -2.80
C VAL A 128 -6.56 -18.16 -2.98
N TYR A 129 -5.96 -17.65 -4.06
CA TYR A 129 -5.95 -16.24 -4.37
C TYR A 129 -5.91 -16.02 -5.89
N GLU A 130 -6.63 -15.01 -6.35
CA GLU A 130 -6.55 -14.46 -7.71
C GLU A 130 -6.61 -12.93 -7.60
N GLY A 131 -5.60 -12.23 -8.10
CA GLY A 131 -5.58 -10.77 -8.04
C GLY A 131 -4.34 -10.17 -8.69
N LEU A 132 -4.10 -8.88 -8.49
CA LEU A 132 -2.99 -8.18 -9.16
C LEU A 132 -1.63 -8.69 -8.65
N GLY A 133 -0.67 -8.87 -9.56
CA GLY A 133 0.70 -9.25 -9.23
C GLY A 133 1.45 -8.09 -8.56
N TYR A 134 2.15 -8.40 -7.47
CA TYR A 134 3.00 -7.48 -6.72
C TYR A 134 4.47 -7.86 -6.87
N PHE A 135 5.37 -6.88 -7.00
CA PHE A 135 6.82 -7.11 -7.14
C PHE A 135 7.60 -6.39 -6.02
N PRO A 136 8.27 -7.11 -5.10
CA PRO A 136 9.10 -6.50 -4.08
C PRO A 136 10.39 -5.95 -4.70
N VAL A 137 10.75 -4.72 -4.33
CA VAL A 137 11.98 -4.08 -4.79
C VAL A 137 12.85 -3.71 -3.60
N VAL A 138 14.14 -4.10 -3.59
CA VAL A 138 15.11 -3.69 -2.56
C VAL A 138 16.47 -3.27 -3.14
N GLY A 139 17.30 -2.55 -2.38
CA GLY A 139 18.73 -2.41 -2.71
C GLY A 139 19.48 -1.32 -1.96
N ASP A 140 20.75 -1.59 -1.65
CA ASP A 140 21.65 -0.70 -0.88
C ASP A 140 22.18 0.52 -1.66
N LEU A 141 22.13 0.47 -3.00
CA LEU A 141 22.65 1.52 -3.91
C LEU A 141 21.55 2.42 -4.47
N LYS A 142 20.31 2.30 -3.96
CA LYS A 142 19.27 3.29 -4.26
C LYS A 142 19.75 4.61 -3.68
N ALA A 143 19.71 5.69 -4.47
CA ALA A 143 20.18 7.00 -4.05
C ALA A 143 19.68 7.26 -2.62
N ASN A 144 20.61 7.46 -1.67
CA ASN A 144 20.30 7.56 -0.25
C ASN A 144 19.01 8.34 -0.05
N THR A 145 18.13 7.82 0.82
CA THR A 145 16.85 8.47 1.13
C THR A 145 17.11 9.95 1.42
N PHE A 146 16.72 10.81 0.47
CA PHE A 146 16.83 12.24 0.64
C PHE A 146 15.57 12.67 1.37
N HIS A 147 15.79 13.07 2.62
CA HIS A 147 14.76 13.55 3.50
C HIS A 147 15.01 15.03 3.80
N TYR A 148 13.98 15.85 3.62
CA TYR A 148 14.02 17.28 3.95
C TYR A 148 12.77 17.65 4.73
N THR A 149 12.96 18.26 5.91
CA THR A 149 11.88 18.86 6.70
C THR A 149 11.99 20.37 6.57
N ALA A 150 10.93 21.01 6.06
CA ALA A 150 10.85 22.45 6.00
C ALA A 150 10.60 23.05 7.40
N GLU A 151 10.90 24.34 7.55
CA GLU A 151 10.40 25.11 8.69
C GLU A 151 8.86 25.04 8.76
N PRO A 152 8.26 25.19 9.96
CA PRO A 152 6.81 25.20 10.11
C PRO A 152 6.16 26.26 9.22
N ASP A 153 5.23 25.82 8.35
CA ASP A 153 4.37 26.73 7.58
C ASP A 153 3.34 27.38 8.51
N ILE A 154 2.92 26.66 9.56
CA ILE A 154 2.02 27.14 10.61
C ILE A 154 2.60 26.69 11.96
N SER A 155 2.64 27.60 12.92
CA SER A 155 2.96 27.31 14.32
C SER A 155 1.98 28.06 15.20
N VAL A 156 1.10 27.35 15.89
CA VAL A 156 0.12 27.93 16.81
C VAL A 156 0.46 27.51 18.23
N PRO A 157 0.94 28.43 19.09
CA PRO A 157 1.14 28.16 20.49
C PRO A 157 -0.23 28.12 21.17
N TRP A 158 -0.79 26.93 21.37
CA TRP A 158 -1.96 26.76 22.22
C TRP A 158 -1.50 26.76 23.68
N ALA A 159 -1.70 27.87 24.37
CA ALA A 159 -1.23 28.05 25.75
C ALA A 159 -1.76 26.93 26.65
N GLY A 160 -0.85 26.21 27.32
CA GLY A 160 -1.20 25.08 28.20
C GLY A 160 -1.64 23.81 27.45
N GLN A 161 -1.44 23.73 26.14
CA GLN A 161 -1.84 22.60 25.30
C GLN A 161 -0.70 22.13 24.38
N PHE A 162 -0.99 21.06 23.63
CA PHE A 162 -0.10 20.49 22.62
C PHE A 162 0.17 21.54 21.53
N PRO A 163 1.42 22.04 21.36
CA PRO A 163 1.70 23.04 20.34
C PRO A 163 1.43 22.44 18.96
N PHE A 164 0.59 23.10 18.18
CA PHE A 164 0.31 22.67 16.81
C PHE A 164 1.34 23.28 15.86
N GLU A 165 2.03 22.42 15.13
CA GLU A 165 2.86 22.82 14.01
C GLU A 165 2.48 22.04 12.77
N LEU A 166 2.42 22.74 11.63
CA LEU A 166 2.35 22.13 10.31
C LEU A 166 3.70 22.33 9.62
N ARG A 167 4.43 21.24 9.41
CA ARG A 167 5.70 21.23 8.67
C ARG A 167 5.57 20.39 7.41
N ARG A 168 6.00 20.92 6.28
CA ARG A 168 6.18 20.14 5.05
C ARG A 168 7.40 19.23 5.16
N ILE A 169 7.25 18.01 4.66
CA ILE A 169 8.31 17.00 4.62
C ILE A 169 8.40 16.49 3.19
N TYR A 170 9.62 16.47 2.64
CA TYR A 170 9.93 15.84 1.38
C TYR A 170 10.70 14.54 1.62
N ASN A 171 10.25 13.46 0.98
CA ASN A 171 10.99 12.22 0.89
C ASN A 171 11.04 11.77 -0.58
N ASN A 172 12.24 11.58 -1.13
CA ASN A 172 12.43 11.07 -2.49
C ASN A 172 11.87 9.63 -2.67
N ASN A 173 11.78 8.84 -1.60
CA ASN A 173 11.11 7.54 -1.61
C ASN A 173 9.59 7.67 -1.81
N ARG A 174 9.03 8.87 -1.63
CA ARG A 174 7.62 9.17 -1.88
C ARG A 174 7.38 9.94 -3.17
N ARG A 175 8.37 10.07 -4.06
CA ARG A 175 8.25 10.94 -5.24
C ARG A 175 7.14 10.59 -6.24
N PHE A 176 6.53 9.41 -6.13
CA PHE A 176 5.37 9.01 -6.93
C PHE A 176 4.03 9.24 -6.21
N TYR A 177 4.06 9.55 -4.92
CA TYR A 177 2.89 9.88 -4.13
C TYR A 177 2.60 11.37 -4.32
N ARG A 178 1.50 11.66 -5.01
CA ARG A 178 1.03 13.04 -5.29
C ARG A 178 0.32 13.69 -4.10
N LYS A 179 -0.04 12.90 -3.10
CA LYS A 179 -0.89 13.31 -1.97
C LYS A 179 -0.08 13.27 -0.66
N PRO A 180 -0.32 14.20 0.28
CA PRO A 180 -1.27 15.32 0.20
C PRO A 180 -0.76 16.60 -0.51
N LEU A 181 0.56 16.78 -0.68
CA LEU A 181 1.15 18.09 -1.05
C LEU A 181 2.00 18.06 -2.35
N TYR A 182 1.71 17.13 -3.27
CA TYR A 182 2.45 16.81 -4.51
C TYR A 182 3.57 15.79 -4.36
N ASN A 183 4.19 15.39 -5.49
CA ASN A 183 5.20 14.33 -5.60
C ASN A 183 6.29 14.40 -4.53
N GLY A 184 6.27 13.44 -3.61
CA GLY A 184 7.28 13.32 -2.54
C GLY A 184 7.04 14.24 -1.34
N TRP A 185 6.07 15.15 -1.41
CA TRP A 185 5.75 16.10 -0.36
C TRP A 185 4.55 15.64 0.47
N THR A 186 4.70 15.75 1.77
CA THR A 186 3.70 15.44 2.79
C THR A 186 3.86 16.41 3.96
N HIS A 187 3.17 16.19 5.08
CA HIS A 187 3.32 16.99 6.28
C HIS A 187 3.32 16.14 7.55
N ASN A 188 3.91 16.67 8.62
CA ASN A 188 4.16 16.02 9.92
C ASN A 188 2.94 15.43 10.67
N ASN A 189 1.74 15.55 10.11
CA ASN A 189 0.50 15.00 10.68
C ASN A 189 -0.09 13.86 9.82
N GLN A 190 0.61 13.43 8.77
CA GLN A 190 0.21 12.33 7.89
C GLN A 190 0.73 11.01 8.42
N ILE A 191 0.05 10.50 9.45
CA ILE A 191 0.35 9.20 10.07
C ILE A 191 -0.78 8.25 9.72
N THR A 192 -0.45 7.12 9.12
CA THR A 192 -1.40 6.05 8.79
C THR A 192 -0.95 4.74 9.40
N LEU A 193 -1.91 3.86 9.61
CA LEU A 193 -1.73 2.49 10.06
C LEU A 193 -2.40 1.56 9.06
N THR A 194 -1.72 0.49 8.68
CA THR A 194 -2.26 -0.58 7.85
C THR A 194 -2.14 -1.90 8.60
N GLU A 195 -3.23 -2.64 8.76
CA GLU A 195 -3.20 -4.06 9.13
C GLU A 195 -3.62 -4.89 7.92
N ASP A 196 -2.79 -5.85 7.53
CA ASP A 196 -3.06 -6.72 6.38
C ASP A 196 -3.02 -8.18 6.81
N CYS A 197 -4.18 -8.84 6.77
CA CYS A 197 -4.38 -10.24 7.11
C CYS A 197 -4.66 -11.10 5.86
N ARG A 198 -4.42 -10.59 4.63
CA ARG A 198 -4.63 -11.34 3.38
C ARG A 198 -3.54 -12.36 3.13
N TYR A 199 -2.30 -11.99 3.42
CA TYR A 199 -1.12 -12.81 3.14
C TYR A 199 -0.18 -12.94 4.34
N ASN A 200 -0.30 -12.05 5.32
CA ASN A 200 0.61 -11.95 6.45
C ASN A 200 -0.20 -12.02 7.74
N TRP A 201 -0.27 -13.22 8.33
CA TRP A 201 -0.94 -13.42 9.61
C TRP A 201 -0.05 -14.24 10.53
N GLU A 202 -0.15 -13.98 11.83
CA GLU A 202 0.51 -14.81 12.83
C GLU A 202 -0.15 -16.18 12.87
N SER A 203 0.62 -17.25 12.87
CA SER A 203 0.08 -18.61 12.89
C SER A 203 0.14 -19.25 14.26
N VAL A 204 -0.85 -20.06 14.58
CA VAL A 204 -0.84 -20.90 15.78
C VAL A 204 -0.72 -22.36 15.40
N ASP A 205 0.05 -23.09 16.20
CA ASP A 205 0.16 -24.54 16.04
C ASP A 205 -1.12 -25.18 16.57
N SER A 206 -2.01 -25.57 15.66
CA SER A 206 -3.29 -26.23 15.98
C SER A 206 -3.27 -27.73 15.65
N GLY A 207 -2.09 -28.33 15.55
CA GLY A 207 -1.90 -29.73 15.15
C GLY A 207 -1.54 -29.84 13.66
N PRO A 208 -2.29 -30.60 12.82
CA PRO A 208 -1.88 -30.83 11.43
C PRO A 208 -2.09 -29.63 10.50
N PHE A 209 -2.72 -28.55 10.97
CA PHE A 209 -3.05 -27.37 10.17
C PHE A 209 -2.44 -26.11 10.77
N LEU A 210 -1.83 -25.29 9.91
CA LEU A 210 -1.53 -23.90 10.20
C LEU A 210 -2.85 -23.12 10.14
N VAL A 211 -3.26 -22.59 11.27
CA VAL A 211 -4.44 -21.71 11.38
C VAL A 211 -3.96 -20.35 11.88
N PRO A 212 -4.61 -19.25 11.47
CA PRO A 212 -4.24 -17.92 11.94
C PRO A 212 -4.44 -17.82 13.45
N ALA A 213 -3.62 -17.02 14.10
CA ALA A 213 -3.92 -16.47 15.40
C ALA A 213 -5.07 -15.50 15.24
N TRP A 214 -5.94 -15.42 16.25
CA TRP A 214 -7.10 -14.56 16.25
C TRP A 214 -7.31 -13.94 17.62
N ASP A 215 -8.12 -12.88 17.68
CA ASP A 215 -8.60 -12.27 18.92
C ASP A 215 -9.93 -12.88 19.42
N ASP A 216 -10.46 -12.38 20.54
CA ASP A 216 -11.72 -12.89 21.12
C ASP A 216 -12.94 -12.83 20.17
N ASN A 217 -12.90 -11.97 19.15
CA ASN A 217 -13.95 -11.86 18.12
C ASN A 217 -13.61 -12.68 16.87
N MET A 218 -12.68 -13.61 16.98
CA MET A 218 -12.17 -14.45 15.91
C MET A 218 -11.61 -13.64 14.73
N LEU A 219 -11.14 -12.41 14.92
CA LEU A 219 -10.49 -11.67 13.85
C LEU A 219 -9.01 -12.04 13.80
N GLY A 220 -8.55 -12.52 12.63
CA GLY A 220 -7.18 -12.98 12.44
C GLY A 220 -6.15 -11.87 12.70
N ILE A 221 -5.02 -12.19 13.32
CA ILE A 221 -3.97 -11.23 13.71
C ILE A 221 -3.03 -11.04 12.52
N GLY A 222 -3.10 -9.86 11.89
CA GLY A 222 -2.29 -9.50 10.73
C GLY A 222 -0.96 -8.85 11.11
N TYR A 223 -0.22 -8.36 10.10
CA TYR A 223 0.94 -7.50 10.35
C TYR A 223 0.52 -6.03 10.33
N ILE A 224 0.95 -5.27 11.35
CA ILE A 224 0.64 -3.85 11.44
C ILE A 224 1.83 -3.03 10.96
N TRP A 225 1.61 -2.21 9.94
CA TRP A 225 2.57 -1.21 9.47
C TRP A 225 2.09 0.19 9.86
N VAL A 226 2.90 0.90 10.64
CA VAL A 226 2.70 2.34 10.89
C VAL A 226 3.57 3.11 9.90
N GLN A 227 2.96 3.95 9.09
CA GLN A 227 3.65 4.85 8.18
C GLN A 227 3.72 6.25 8.78
N TYR A 228 4.95 6.75 8.92
CA TYR A 228 5.21 8.08 9.44
C TYR A 228 5.22 9.15 8.34
N PRO A 229 5.17 10.44 8.71
CA PRO A 229 5.16 11.53 7.75
C PRO A 229 6.39 11.55 6.86
N ASP A 230 7.55 11.19 7.39
CA ASP A 230 8.78 11.08 6.60
C ASP A 230 8.74 9.94 5.58
N GLY A 231 7.68 9.13 5.53
CA GLY A 231 7.54 7.98 4.63
C GLY A 231 8.21 6.71 5.13
N SER A 232 8.90 6.76 6.27
CA SER A 232 9.35 5.54 6.93
C SER A 232 8.13 4.71 7.36
N LYS A 233 8.29 3.40 7.29
CA LYS A 233 7.30 2.44 7.78
C LYS A 233 7.94 1.63 8.88
N ARG A 234 7.16 1.32 9.91
CA ARG A 234 7.58 0.47 11.02
C ARG A 234 6.59 -0.68 11.17
N LEU A 235 7.14 -1.89 11.20
CA LEU A 235 6.37 -3.11 11.38
C LEU A 235 6.19 -3.39 12.88
N PHE A 236 4.98 -3.81 13.22
CA PHE A 236 4.58 -4.32 14.52
C PHE A 236 3.94 -5.69 14.33
N ARG A 237 4.32 -6.64 15.19
CA ARG A 237 3.84 -8.03 15.20
C ARG A 237 3.40 -8.41 16.60
N ASP A 238 2.39 -9.27 16.70
CA ASP A 238 2.11 -9.96 17.95
C ASP A 238 3.16 -11.05 18.16
N THR A 239 3.88 -10.96 19.27
CA THR A 239 4.91 -11.94 19.67
C THR A 239 4.55 -12.67 20.95
N SER A 240 3.35 -12.43 21.50
CA SER A 240 2.90 -12.98 22.78
C SER A 240 2.66 -14.48 22.72
N GLY A 241 2.30 -15.01 21.55
CA GLY A 241 1.99 -16.43 21.37
C GLY A 241 0.75 -16.89 22.14
N ASN A 242 -0.17 -15.96 22.45
CA ASN A 242 -1.36 -16.23 23.24
C ASN A 242 -2.58 -15.60 22.52
N TYR A 243 -3.75 -16.23 22.65
CA TYR A 243 -4.79 -16.16 21.60
C TYR A 243 -6.22 -16.03 22.13
N ASP A 244 -6.36 -15.59 23.38
CA ASP A 244 -7.63 -15.37 24.08
C ASP A 244 -7.55 -13.96 24.69
N TYR A 245 -7.64 -12.97 23.80
CA TYR A 245 -7.41 -11.57 24.11
C TYR A 245 -8.52 -10.67 23.59
N SER A 246 -9.15 -9.98 24.54
CA SER A 246 -9.97 -8.80 24.26
C SER A 246 -9.15 -7.60 23.77
N THR A 247 -7.83 -7.62 24.03
CA THR A 247 -6.85 -6.65 23.54
C THR A 247 -5.57 -7.37 23.09
N VAL A 248 -5.27 -7.32 21.80
CA VAL A 248 -4.02 -7.87 21.23
C VAL A 248 -2.92 -6.82 21.31
N THR A 249 -1.72 -7.21 21.75
CA THR A 249 -0.56 -6.30 21.86
C THR A 249 0.49 -6.62 20.80
N TYR A 250 0.85 -5.62 20.00
CA TYR A 250 1.88 -5.74 18.98
C TYR A 250 3.12 -4.96 19.39
N THR A 251 4.29 -5.55 19.16
CA THR A 251 5.59 -4.94 19.42
C THR A 251 6.36 -4.71 18.13
N PRO A 252 7.27 -3.73 18.07
CA PRO A 252 8.15 -3.50 16.94
C PRO A 252 8.85 -4.78 16.46
N TRP A 253 8.95 -4.97 15.15
CA TRP A 253 9.64 -6.11 14.55
C TRP A 253 10.65 -5.69 13.47
N PRO A 254 11.93 -6.09 13.58
CA PRO A 254 12.54 -6.72 14.76
C PRO A 254 12.45 -5.80 15.99
N ASP A 255 12.53 -6.37 17.19
CA ASP A 255 12.55 -5.59 18.43
C ASP A 255 13.72 -4.59 18.39
N ASP A 256 13.41 -3.31 18.52
CA ASP A 256 14.35 -2.20 18.47
C ASP A 256 14.52 -1.50 19.83
N ASN A 257 14.02 -2.11 20.92
CA ASN A 257 14.13 -1.62 22.30
C ASN A 257 13.61 -0.18 22.51
N THR A 258 12.69 0.29 21.68
CA THR A 258 12.04 1.59 21.92
C THR A 258 11.09 1.51 23.11
N GLY A 259 10.45 0.35 23.31
CA GLY A 259 9.32 0.22 24.24
C GLY A 259 8.00 0.73 23.68
N ASP A 260 7.94 1.06 22.38
CA ASP A 260 6.69 1.37 21.69
C ASP A 260 5.87 0.09 21.52
N TYR A 261 4.54 0.19 21.56
CA TYR A 261 3.65 -0.95 21.32
C TYR A 261 2.27 -0.48 20.84
N ILE A 262 1.54 -1.38 20.18
CA ILE A 262 0.17 -1.14 19.73
C ILE A 262 -0.78 -2.06 20.48
N GLU A 263 -1.81 -1.49 21.10
CA GLU A 263 -2.98 -2.24 21.56
C GLU A 263 -4.03 -2.23 20.46
N ARG A 264 -4.56 -3.40 20.11
CA ARG A 264 -5.65 -3.58 19.15
C ARG A 264 -6.85 -4.19 19.84
N GLN A 265 -8.03 -3.63 19.59
CA GLN A 265 -9.32 -4.15 20.03
C GLN A 265 -10.26 -4.22 18.83
N SER A 266 -10.99 -5.32 18.69
CA SER A 266 -12.05 -5.45 17.69
C SER A 266 -13.41 -5.53 18.37
N TYR A 267 -14.47 -5.26 17.60
CA TYR A 267 -15.85 -5.36 18.06
C TYR A 267 -16.67 -6.08 16.99
N GLU A 268 -17.51 -7.02 17.43
CA GLU A 268 -18.44 -7.74 16.57
C GLU A 268 -19.89 -7.34 16.82
N ASP A 269 -20.69 -7.43 15.75
CA ASP A 269 -22.14 -7.41 15.78
C ASP A 269 -22.66 -8.62 14.98
N PHE A 270 -23.40 -9.51 15.64
CA PHE A 270 -23.94 -10.74 15.04
C PHE A 270 -22.97 -11.50 14.13
N LEU A 271 -21.79 -11.89 14.63
CA LEU A 271 -20.79 -12.65 13.87
C LEU A 271 -20.22 -11.86 12.68
N THR A 272 -20.17 -10.53 12.78
CA THR A 272 -19.49 -9.68 11.81
C THR A 272 -18.65 -8.68 12.57
N VAL A 273 -17.36 -8.60 12.28
CA VAL A 273 -16.51 -7.56 12.88
C VAL A 273 -16.81 -6.24 12.19
N THR A 274 -17.27 -5.27 12.99
CA THR A 274 -17.77 -3.97 12.52
C THR A 274 -16.81 -2.83 12.81
N GLU A 275 -15.97 -2.97 13.85
CA GLU A 275 -15.04 -1.92 14.28
C GLU A 275 -13.70 -2.51 14.72
N ILE A 276 -12.62 -1.78 14.47
CA ILE A 276 -11.29 -2.05 15.02
C ILE A 276 -10.68 -0.74 15.52
N TYR A 277 -10.16 -0.78 16.74
CA TYR A 277 -9.44 0.31 17.40
C TYR A 277 -7.99 -0.09 17.61
N TYR A 278 -7.10 0.85 17.33
CA TYR A 278 -5.67 0.72 17.59
C TYR A 278 -5.22 1.89 18.45
N THR A 279 -4.40 1.62 19.44
CA THR A 279 -3.68 2.64 20.19
C THR A 279 -2.19 2.33 20.14
N LEU A 280 -1.42 3.19 19.46
CA LEU A 280 0.04 3.20 19.53
C LEU A 280 0.50 4.02 20.74
N TYR A 281 1.20 3.37 21.66
CA TYR A 281 1.90 4.02 22.76
C TYR A 281 3.37 4.16 22.40
N THR A 282 3.90 5.38 22.52
CA THR A 282 5.30 5.67 22.25
C THR A 282 6.07 5.88 23.55
N ARG A 283 7.38 5.60 23.51
CA ARG A 283 8.30 5.76 24.65
C ARG A 283 8.30 7.17 25.25
N ASP A 284 8.06 8.19 24.45
CA ASP A 284 7.98 9.59 24.92
C ASP A 284 6.65 9.92 25.63
N GLY A 285 5.77 8.94 25.77
CA GLY A 285 4.48 9.03 26.46
C GLY A 285 3.37 9.62 25.60
N LYS A 286 3.53 9.64 24.26
CA LYS A 286 2.41 9.96 23.37
C LYS A 286 1.55 8.72 23.14
N LYS A 287 0.27 9.00 22.90
CA LYS A 287 -0.75 8.04 22.53
C LYS A 287 -1.33 8.44 21.19
N LEU A 288 -1.30 7.56 20.19
CA LEU A 288 -1.87 7.78 18.86
C LEU A 288 -3.02 6.78 18.68
N ASP A 289 -4.22 7.30 18.52
CA ASP A 289 -5.43 6.50 18.34
C ASP A 289 -5.81 6.40 16.87
N PHE A 290 -6.16 5.20 16.43
CA PHE A 290 -6.68 4.89 15.11
C PHE A 290 -7.97 4.08 15.27
N SER A 291 -8.98 4.34 14.46
CA SER A 291 -10.26 3.63 14.53
C SER A 291 -10.89 3.55 13.15
N ILE A 292 -11.36 2.37 12.79
CA ILE A 292 -12.14 2.14 11.58
C ILE A 292 -13.47 1.49 11.96
N ASN A 293 -14.55 2.03 11.39
CA ASN A 293 -15.92 1.60 11.65
C ASN A 293 -16.59 1.18 10.34
N GLY A 294 -17.72 0.45 10.44
CA GLY A 294 -18.48 0.01 9.29
C GLY A 294 -17.77 -1.07 8.48
N LEU A 295 -16.90 -1.85 9.13
CA LEU A 295 -16.33 -3.05 8.55
C LEU A 295 -17.42 -4.10 8.33
N ASN A 296 -17.18 -4.97 7.36
CA ASN A 296 -18.03 -6.11 7.07
C ASN A 296 -17.15 -7.35 6.88
N ILE A 297 -16.38 -7.68 7.93
CA ILE A 297 -15.53 -8.86 7.94
C ILE A 297 -16.35 -9.99 8.57
N PRO A 298 -16.74 -11.01 7.80
CA PRO A 298 -17.53 -12.11 8.34
C PRO A 298 -16.71 -12.88 9.37
N TRP A 299 -17.39 -13.39 10.40
CA TRP A 299 -16.78 -14.25 11.40
C TRP A 299 -16.23 -15.55 10.77
N GLY A 300 -14.98 -15.85 11.09
CA GLY A 300 -14.16 -16.85 10.40
C GLY A 300 -14.35 -18.27 10.90
N GLY A 301 -15.31 -18.51 11.79
CA GLY A 301 -15.45 -19.83 12.40
C GLY A 301 -14.43 -20.08 13.51
N SER A 302 -14.19 -21.36 13.76
CA SER A 302 -13.17 -21.84 14.69
C SER A 302 -11.72 -21.63 14.20
N TYR A 303 -11.52 -20.93 13.08
CA TYR A 303 -10.23 -20.78 12.43
C TYR A 303 -9.82 -19.33 12.22
N GLY A 304 -10.55 -18.36 12.79
CA GLY A 304 -10.25 -16.93 12.63
C GLY A 304 -10.56 -16.37 11.22
N SER A 305 -10.93 -15.11 11.16
CA SER A 305 -11.19 -14.37 9.92
C SER A 305 -9.90 -13.81 9.34
N THR A 306 -9.45 -14.35 8.21
CA THR A 306 -8.33 -13.80 7.40
C THR A 306 -8.86 -13.24 6.07
N GLY A 307 -7.97 -12.74 5.21
CA GLY A 307 -8.38 -12.26 3.88
C GLY A 307 -8.87 -10.81 3.85
N TRP A 308 -8.70 -10.10 4.97
CA TRP A 308 -9.09 -8.70 5.11
C TRP A 308 -7.85 -7.80 5.22
N ASN A 309 -8.02 -6.52 4.88
CA ASN A 309 -7.04 -5.48 5.13
C ASN A 309 -7.76 -4.19 5.54
N VAL A 310 -7.10 -3.38 6.36
CA VAL A 310 -7.59 -2.05 6.71
C VAL A 310 -6.45 -1.05 6.63
N GLU A 311 -6.76 0.16 6.19
CA GLU A 311 -5.87 1.30 6.20
C GLU A 311 -6.61 2.48 6.84
N VAL A 312 -6.00 3.08 7.85
CA VAL A 312 -6.65 4.12 8.66
C VAL A 312 -5.67 5.23 8.99
N GLY A 313 -6.14 6.48 8.95
CA GLY A 313 -5.37 7.64 9.39
C GLY A 313 -5.52 7.85 10.90
N ILE A 314 -4.54 8.47 11.54
CA ILE A 314 -4.63 8.80 12.97
C ILE A 314 -5.92 9.61 13.26
N ASN A 315 -6.69 9.20 14.27
CA ASN A 315 -7.89 9.90 14.73
C ASN A 315 -7.56 10.94 15.81
N SER A 316 -6.69 10.58 16.76
CA SER A 316 -6.22 11.53 17.77
C SER A 316 -4.79 11.25 18.23
N MET A 317 -4.14 12.30 18.72
CA MET A 317 -2.83 12.24 19.37
C MET A 317 -2.95 12.89 20.75
N THR A 318 -2.51 12.20 21.79
CA THR A 318 -2.46 12.72 23.16
C THR A 318 -1.03 12.67 23.67
N ASP A 319 -0.56 13.71 24.36
CA ASP A 319 0.73 13.68 25.06
C ASP A 319 0.62 13.19 26.51
N ARG A 320 1.77 13.04 27.17
CA ARG A 320 1.85 12.62 28.59
C ARG A 320 1.19 13.59 29.59
N PHE A 321 0.80 14.77 29.16
CA PHE A 321 0.13 15.77 29.99
C PHE A 321 -1.39 15.78 29.75
N GLY A 322 -1.90 14.91 28.88
CA GLY A 322 -3.32 14.83 28.53
C GLY A 322 -3.77 15.85 27.48
N ASN A 323 -2.82 16.57 26.86
CA ASN A 323 -3.17 17.47 25.76
C ASN A 323 -3.49 16.65 24.51
N ARG A 324 -4.60 16.97 23.83
CA ARG A 324 -5.12 16.17 22.73
C ARG A 324 -5.28 16.96 21.43
N LEU A 325 -4.86 16.35 20.33
CA LEU A 325 -5.20 16.72 18.96
C LEU A 325 -6.17 15.69 18.37
N ASN A 326 -7.16 16.15 17.63
CA ASN A 326 -8.07 15.32 16.83
C ASN A 326 -7.87 15.64 15.35
N TYR A 327 -7.99 14.62 14.52
CA TYR A 327 -7.72 14.68 13.09
C TYR A 327 -8.93 14.21 12.31
N ASN A 328 -9.30 14.96 11.29
CA ASN A 328 -10.24 14.49 10.27
C ASN A 328 -9.50 14.21 8.99
N TRP A 329 -9.98 13.23 8.24
CA TRP A 329 -9.35 12.74 7.02
C TRP A 329 -10.30 12.80 5.83
N ARG A 330 -9.74 13.06 4.66
CA ARG A 330 -10.35 12.74 3.37
C ARG A 330 -10.00 11.30 3.03
N TYR A 331 -11.02 10.51 2.75
CA TYR A 331 -10.88 9.14 2.26
C TYR A 331 -11.16 9.08 0.75
N ARG A 332 -10.48 8.16 0.05
CA ARG A 332 -10.76 7.79 -1.36
C ARG A 332 -10.72 6.28 -1.44
N SER A 333 -11.81 5.68 -1.93
CA SER A 333 -11.93 4.22 -2.06
C SER A 333 -11.63 3.46 -0.75
N GLY A 334 -11.99 4.04 0.40
CA GLY A 334 -11.75 3.44 1.72
C GLY A 334 -10.38 3.77 2.36
N SER A 335 -9.42 4.32 1.61
CA SER A 335 -8.08 4.64 2.13
C SER A 335 -7.95 6.13 2.55
N PRO A 336 -7.25 6.43 3.66
CA PRO A 336 -6.96 7.79 4.10
C PRO A 336 -5.96 8.45 3.13
N VAL A 337 -6.35 9.58 2.55
CA VAL A 337 -5.52 10.29 1.55
C VAL A 337 -4.86 11.54 2.11
N ALA A 338 -5.62 12.31 2.90
CA ALA A 338 -5.11 13.55 3.46
C ALA A 338 -5.86 13.98 4.72
N VAL A 339 -5.16 14.56 5.69
CA VAL A 339 -5.79 15.27 6.80
C VAL A 339 -6.52 16.51 6.26
N THR A 340 -7.81 16.63 6.59
CA THR A 340 -8.67 17.76 6.22
C THR A 340 -8.85 18.76 7.35
N SER A 341 -8.63 18.36 8.60
CA SER A 341 -8.56 19.31 9.70
C SER A 341 -7.84 18.75 10.92
N VAL A 342 -7.30 19.65 11.75
CA VAL A 342 -6.77 19.34 13.08
C VAL A 342 -7.46 20.22 14.12
N SER A 343 -7.87 19.67 15.25
CA SER A 343 -8.50 20.42 16.35
C SER A 343 -8.02 19.98 17.73
N ASN A 344 -8.10 20.86 18.74
CA ASN A 344 -7.92 20.52 20.16
C ASN A 344 -9.25 20.36 20.91
N GLY A 345 -10.39 20.43 20.21
CA GLY A 345 -11.74 20.48 20.78
C GLY A 345 -12.34 21.88 20.86
N ASP A 346 -11.52 22.92 21.03
CA ASP A 346 -11.98 24.32 21.12
C ASP A 346 -11.73 25.10 19.81
N LEU A 347 -10.61 24.82 19.16
CA LEU A 347 -10.10 25.45 17.94
C LEU A 347 -9.89 24.39 16.88
N GLN A 348 -10.12 24.76 15.62
CA GLN A 348 -9.91 23.88 14.47
C GLN A 348 -9.18 24.64 13.35
N ILE A 349 -8.19 23.97 12.76
CA ILE A 349 -7.54 24.36 11.51
C ILE A 349 -8.07 23.42 10.43
N ALA A 350 -8.76 23.97 9.44
CA ALA A 350 -9.26 23.22 8.29
C ALA A 350 -8.38 23.46 7.06
N PHE A 351 -8.10 22.39 6.32
CA PHE A 351 -7.35 22.42 5.07
C PHE A 351 -8.29 22.30 3.89
N THR A 352 -8.28 23.30 3.02
CA THR A 352 -8.99 23.23 1.74
C THR A 352 -8.10 22.53 0.73
N LEU A 353 -8.49 21.33 0.33
CA LEU A 353 -7.82 20.58 -0.72
C LEU A 353 -8.38 21.03 -2.07
N ASN A 354 -7.66 21.93 -2.76
CA ASN A 354 -8.05 22.41 -4.10
C ASN A 354 -7.79 21.30 -5.14
N GLY A 355 -8.81 20.93 -5.90
CA GLY A 355 -8.65 20.10 -7.10
C GLY A 355 -9.63 18.93 -7.18
N SER A 356 -10.21 18.81 -8.37
CA SER A 356 -10.89 17.63 -8.93
C SER A 356 -9.93 16.46 -9.16
N ASP A 357 -8.98 16.24 -8.26
CA ASP A 357 -8.09 15.06 -8.25
C ASP A 357 -8.88 13.84 -7.72
N GLU A 358 -10.09 13.69 -8.26
CA GLU A 358 -11.00 12.55 -8.17
C GLU A 358 -10.42 11.30 -8.82
#